data_AF-A0A9Q5W849-F1
#
_entry.id   AF-A0A9Q5W849-F1
#
_cell.length_a   1.000
_cell.length_b   1.000
_cell.length_c   1.000
_cell.angle_alpha   90.00
_cell.angle_beta   90.00
_cell.angle_gamma   90.00
#
_symmetry.space_group_name_H-M   'P 1'
#
loop_
_entity.id
_entity.type
_entity.pdbx_description
1 polymer ?
#
loop_
_entity_poly.entity_id
_entity_poly.type
_entity_poly.pdbx_seq_one_letter_code
_entity_poly.pdbx_strand_id
1 'polypeptide(L)'
;MATVATHRQLLAQESVPIEISTPQPVQEKKSGFTLYIWQPNGTISPVIARISLKAKHGQKYLQERFLGDYQYRIKQKAKFENGLKWGDRIVVRLYNTQNQLVGYTEFACLPNHTTVNLILPANSPPNPLVRVFYGVDGDEDGIVDPDTTMSYDYFTEIRNQQVTFLSSPPDIDLSPYQAAGFAKVAQPSTYPGSFIQGPFALVGKPISINDSQLAKAFLYPPGEIVQVTKLSESAYQLSNLLSKYREVGVGKGIRVRFSDLPQNYWAKDYIEELAAMEIIDGYPDGTFRPNAPITRAQLATLLPKIFFKDKIRGEVAFRDIPKNHWAHNAIQKTYQMGILTPSANRRFRPDQKLTRLDVLTTIAKALNYKFTGSTRDILSIYQDASTIRSEHRGLIAAITENGVVVNYPNIRLLNTRKLVTRAEVCALLYRAMVSKGDVPDFSSVYTVRSNGSNIK
;
A
#
# COMPACT_ATOMS: atom_id res chain seq x y z
N MET A 1 -35.06 68.12 -18.58
CA MET A 1 -36.14 67.78 -17.62
C MET A 1 -37.16 66.96 -18.39
N ALA A 2 -37.68 65.79 -18.00
CA ALA A 2 -37.41 64.84 -16.93
C ALA A 2 -38.07 63.51 -17.41
N THR A 3 -37.31 62.42 -17.30
CA THR A 3 -37.64 61.10 -16.71
C THR A 3 -39.13 60.69 -16.54
N VAL A 4 -39.48 59.45 -16.92
CA VAL A 4 -40.00 58.35 -16.06
C VAL A 4 -40.29 57.04 -16.85
N ALA A 5 -39.73 55.94 -16.32
CA ALA A 5 -40.10 54.51 -16.29
C ALA A 5 -40.59 53.74 -17.55
N THR A 6 -39.84 52.73 -18.04
CA THR A 6 -39.88 51.26 -17.72
C THR A 6 -41.23 50.55 -17.92
N HIS A 7 -41.32 49.54 -18.82
CA HIS A 7 -41.30 48.10 -18.47
C HIS A 7 -41.56 47.16 -19.69
N ARG A 8 -40.79 46.05 -19.73
CA ARG A 8 -41.04 44.71 -20.32
C ARG A 8 -41.31 44.56 -21.83
N GLN A 9 -40.36 43.93 -22.52
CA GLN A 9 -40.66 42.82 -23.43
C GLN A 9 -39.53 41.78 -23.43
N LEU A 10 -39.95 40.51 -23.34
CA LEU A 10 -39.12 39.31 -23.20
C LEU A 10 -38.32 39.00 -24.47
N LEU A 11 -37.06 38.61 -24.29
CA LEU A 11 -36.28 37.86 -25.28
C LEU A 11 -36.37 36.37 -24.96
N ALA A 12 -36.89 35.59 -25.91
CA ALA A 12 -36.71 34.15 -25.96
C ALA A 12 -35.36 33.88 -26.64
N GLN A 13 -34.42 33.25 -25.92
CA GLN A 13 -33.27 32.58 -26.51
C GLN A 13 -33.16 31.18 -25.92
N GLU A 14 -33.03 30.22 -26.83
CA GLU A 14 -32.98 28.79 -26.61
C GLU A 14 -31.81 28.40 -25.70
N SER A 15 -32.11 27.69 -24.61
CA SER A 15 -31.11 27.09 -23.75
C SER A 15 -30.65 25.75 -24.33
N VAL A 16 -29.45 25.72 -24.91
CA VAL A 16 -28.73 24.47 -25.17
C VAL A 16 -28.30 23.88 -23.81
N PRO A 17 -28.61 22.61 -23.50
CA PRO A 17 -28.15 21.99 -22.28
C PRO A 17 -26.63 21.81 -22.33
N ILE A 18 -25.93 22.45 -21.40
CA ILE A 18 -24.51 22.20 -21.15
C ILE A 18 -24.41 20.80 -20.55
N GLU A 19 -23.91 19.83 -21.32
CA GLU A 19 -23.48 18.55 -20.77
C GLU A 19 -22.32 18.80 -19.80
N ILE A 20 -22.62 18.75 -18.51
CA ILE A 20 -21.60 18.70 -17.47
C ILE A 20 -20.98 17.31 -17.59
N SER A 21 -19.84 17.23 -18.28
CA SER A 21 -18.95 16.08 -18.24
C SER A 21 -18.66 15.74 -16.79
N THR A 22 -19.26 14.64 -16.30
CA THR A 22 -18.93 14.07 -15.01
C THR A 22 -17.44 13.71 -15.03
N PRO A 23 -16.62 14.16 -14.06
CA PRO A 23 -15.25 13.69 -13.97
C PRO A 23 -15.29 12.17 -13.84
N GLN A 24 -14.72 11.46 -14.81
CA GLN A 24 -14.52 10.03 -14.66
C GLN A 24 -13.69 9.80 -13.38
N PRO A 25 -14.03 8.76 -12.59
CA PRO A 25 -13.25 8.44 -11.42
C PRO A 25 -11.80 8.17 -11.87
N VAL A 26 -10.87 9.02 -11.46
CA VAL A 26 -9.45 8.71 -11.62
C VAL A 26 -9.23 7.49 -10.73
N GLN A 27 -9.10 6.32 -11.36
CA GLN A 27 -8.54 5.16 -10.66
C GLN A 27 -7.28 5.65 -9.95
N GLU A 28 -7.22 5.55 -8.62
CA GLU A 28 -5.94 5.59 -7.92
C GLU A 28 -5.10 4.49 -8.57
N LYS A 29 -4.23 4.88 -9.52
CA LYS A 29 -3.33 3.96 -10.22
C LYS A 29 -2.53 3.28 -9.12
N LYS A 30 -2.69 1.96 -8.99
CA LYS A 30 -1.80 1.16 -8.15
C LYS A 30 -0.39 1.40 -8.69
N SER A 31 0.48 2.03 -7.90
CA SER A 31 1.82 2.36 -8.36
C SER A 31 2.79 1.25 -7.99
N GLY A 32 3.78 1.06 -8.86
CA GLY A 32 4.93 0.21 -8.64
C GLY A 32 6.21 0.99 -8.85
N PHE A 33 7.32 0.27 -8.96
CA PHE A 33 8.55 0.83 -9.49
C PHE A 33 9.23 -0.11 -10.46
N THR A 34 9.92 0.45 -11.44
CA THR A 34 10.89 -0.25 -12.27
C THR A 34 12.27 0.08 -11.75
N LEU A 35 13.01 -0.92 -11.32
CA LEU A 35 14.40 -0.75 -10.92
C LEU A 35 15.32 -1.12 -12.06
N TYR A 36 16.26 -0.22 -12.34
CA TYR A 36 17.22 -0.38 -13.39
C TYR A 36 18.64 -0.12 -12.86
N ILE A 37 19.56 -1.07 -13.04
CA ILE A 37 20.94 -0.95 -12.58
C ILE A 37 21.90 -0.86 -13.77
N TRP A 38 22.63 0.24 -13.81
CA TRP A 38 23.61 0.57 -14.82
C TRP A 38 25.01 0.59 -14.24
N GLN A 39 25.95 0.14 -15.07
CA GLN A 39 27.37 0.40 -14.86
C GLN A 39 28.02 0.72 -16.21
N PRO A 40 28.15 2.00 -16.57
CA PRO A 40 28.83 2.39 -17.80
C PRO A 40 30.27 1.85 -17.79
N ASN A 41 30.63 1.06 -18.81
CA ASN A 41 31.99 0.55 -19.05
C ASN A 41 32.61 -0.30 -17.92
N GLY A 42 31.80 -0.88 -17.02
CA GLY A 42 32.28 -1.76 -15.95
C GLY A 42 31.86 -3.23 -16.11
N THR A 43 32.34 -4.07 -15.18
CA THR A 43 32.17 -5.54 -15.21
C THR A 43 31.50 -6.11 -13.95
N ILE A 44 30.92 -5.27 -13.08
CA ILE A 44 30.23 -5.69 -11.86
C ILE A 44 28.88 -6.32 -12.24
N SER A 45 28.93 -7.52 -12.78
CA SER A 45 27.75 -8.26 -13.22
C SER A 45 27.95 -9.73 -12.91
N PRO A 46 27.02 -10.37 -12.20
CA PRO A 46 25.78 -9.81 -11.69
C PRO A 46 25.98 -8.96 -10.42
N VAL A 47 24.96 -8.17 -10.08
CA VAL A 47 24.81 -7.54 -8.76
C VAL A 47 23.57 -8.11 -8.07
N ILE A 48 23.59 -8.15 -6.74
CA ILE A 48 22.44 -8.55 -5.94
C ILE A 48 21.82 -7.29 -5.34
N ALA A 49 20.59 -6.98 -5.73
CA ALA A 49 19.79 -5.94 -5.11
C ALA A 49 18.93 -6.54 -4.01
N ARG A 50 19.24 -6.20 -2.77
CA ARG A 50 18.37 -6.44 -1.62
C ARG A 50 17.38 -5.30 -1.52
N ILE A 51 16.10 -5.62 -1.68
CA ILE A 51 15.02 -4.64 -1.75
C ILE A 51 14.17 -4.73 -0.49
N SER A 52 13.71 -3.57 -0.01
CA SER A 52 12.88 -3.45 1.20
C SER A 52 11.95 -2.24 1.13
N LEU A 53 10.85 -2.29 1.88
CA LEU A 53 9.79 -1.28 1.94
C LEU A 53 9.71 -0.63 3.32
N LYS A 54 9.70 0.70 3.37
CA LYS A 54 9.23 1.51 4.50
C LYS A 54 7.90 2.14 4.11
N ALA A 55 6.79 1.52 4.54
CA ALA A 55 5.46 2.03 4.22
C ALA A 55 5.18 3.34 4.97
N LYS A 56 4.60 4.32 4.29
CA LYS A 56 4.25 5.62 4.88
C LYS A 56 2.92 5.53 5.63
N HIS A 57 2.85 6.01 6.86
CA HIS A 57 1.60 6.11 7.61
C HIS A 57 1.46 7.51 8.23
N GLY A 58 0.59 8.33 7.63
CA GLY A 58 0.49 9.75 7.96
C GLY A 58 1.82 10.47 7.67
N GLN A 59 2.46 11.00 8.72
CA GLN A 59 3.77 11.66 8.65
C GLN A 59 4.92 10.77 9.14
N LYS A 60 4.67 9.46 9.34
CA LYS A 60 5.66 8.48 9.81
C LYS A 60 5.90 7.39 8.78
N TYR A 61 6.95 6.61 9.00
CA TYR A 61 7.24 5.39 8.27
C TYR A 61 7.19 4.19 9.20
N LEU A 62 6.64 3.08 8.69
CA LEU A 62 6.66 1.79 9.38
C LEU A 62 8.07 1.22 9.38
N GLN A 63 8.28 0.19 10.20
CA GLN A 63 9.53 -0.57 10.20
C GLN A 63 9.86 -1.05 8.78
N GLU A 64 11.13 -0.98 8.42
CA GLU A 64 11.61 -1.46 7.13
C GLU A 64 11.34 -2.96 6.97
N ARG A 65 10.65 -3.34 5.87
CA ARG A 65 10.23 -4.70 5.54
C ARG A 65 11.01 -5.24 4.37
N PHE A 66 11.73 -6.35 4.55
CA PHE A 66 12.44 -7.03 3.45
C PHE A 66 11.47 -7.56 2.39
N LEU A 67 11.85 -7.39 1.12
CA LEU A 67 11.09 -7.80 -0.05
C LEU A 67 11.81 -8.85 -0.89
N GLY A 68 13.09 -9.14 -0.62
CA GLY A 68 13.85 -10.15 -1.34
C GLY A 68 15.25 -9.71 -1.71
N ASP A 69 16.06 -10.70 -2.07
CA ASP A 69 17.36 -10.54 -2.72
C ASP A 69 17.20 -10.91 -4.21
N TYR A 70 17.56 -9.99 -5.10
CA TYR A 70 17.34 -10.12 -6.55
C TYR A 70 18.64 -10.00 -7.32
N GLN A 71 18.96 -10.99 -8.14
CA GLN A 71 20.16 -10.98 -8.97
C GLN A 71 19.89 -10.25 -10.29
N TYR A 72 20.49 -9.08 -10.46
CA TYR A 72 20.46 -8.29 -11.67
C TYR A 72 21.71 -8.53 -12.51
N ARG A 73 21.52 -8.68 -13.82
CA ARG A 73 22.55 -8.34 -14.80
C ARG A 73 22.57 -6.83 -14.99
N ILE A 74 23.75 -6.25 -15.22
CA ILE A 74 23.84 -4.84 -15.61
C ILE A 74 23.03 -4.62 -16.88
N LYS A 75 22.29 -3.51 -16.94
CA LYS A 75 21.32 -3.22 -18.00
C LYS A 75 20.12 -4.19 -18.05
N GLN A 76 19.80 -4.86 -16.95
CA GLN A 76 18.50 -5.51 -16.75
C GLN A 76 17.52 -4.62 -15.96
N LYS A 77 16.28 -4.49 -16.45
CA LYS A 77 15.16 -3.89 -15.71
C LYS A 77 14.39 -4.98 -14.97
N ALA A 78 13.80 -4.63 -13.82
CA ALA A 78 12.74 -5.44 -13.22
C ALA A 78 11.64 -4.54 -12.67
N LYS A 79 10.39 -4.96 -12.88
CA LYS A 79 9.20 -4.24 -12.44
C LYS A 79 8.68 -4.85 -11.15
N PHE A 80 8.36 -4.00 -10.18
CA PHE A 80 7.74 -4.38 -8.92
C PHE A 80 6.41 -3.65 -8.84
N GLU A 81 5.32 -4.40 -8.89
CA GLU A 81 3.97 -3.85 -9.05
C GLU A 81 3.10 -4.15 -7.84
N ASN A 82 2.02 -3.38 -7.71
CA ASN A 82 0.89 -3.65 -6.81
C ASN A 82 1.28 -3.81 -5.33
N GLY A 83 1.06 -2.76 -4.55
CA GLY A 83 1.25 -2.79 -3.10
C GLY A 83 1.96 -1.57 -2.53
N LEU A 84 2.29 -0.59 -3.38
CA LEU A 84 2.85 0.69 -2.97
C LEU A 84 1.81 1.79 -3.08
N LYS A 85 1.96 2.79 -2.23
CA LYS A 85 1.23 4.06 -2.32
C LYS A 85 2.21 5.21 -2.40
N TRP A 86 1.69 6.36 -2.84
CA TRP A 86 2.46 7.58 -2.92
C TRP A 86 3.15 7.91 -1.58
N GLY A 87 4.47 8.10 -1.66
CA GLY A 87 5.31 8.47 -0.53
C GLY A 87 5.81 7.31 0.33
N ASP A 88 5.40 6.06 0.06
CA ASP A 88 6.15 4.89 0.54
C ASP A 88 7.61 5.00 0.09
N ARG A 89 8.52 4.40 0.85
CA ARG A 89 9.94 4.41 0.50
C ARG A 89 10.46 3.01 0.25
N ILE A 90 11.21 2.87 -0.83
CA ILE A 90 11.93 1.65 -1.14
C ILE A 90 13.38 1.86 -0.80
N VAL A 91 13.97 0.91 -0.08
CA VAL A 91 15.39 0.86 0.21
C VAL A 91 16.02 -0.22 -0.65
N VAL A 92 17.09 0.12 -1.35
CA VAL A 92 17.87 -0.80 -2.18
C VAL A 92 19.29 -0.84 -1.66
N ARG A 93 19.75 -2.03 -1.28
CA ARG A 93 21.15 -2.31 -0.94
C ARG A 93 21.75 -3.16 -2.06
N LEU A 94 22.82 -2.68 -2.69
CA LEU A 94 23.47 -3.38 -3.80
C LEU A 94 24.72 -4.11 -3.30
N TYR A 95 24.83 -5.38 -3.62
CA TYR A 95 25.96 -6.22 -3.29
C TYR A 95 26.60 -6.80 -4.55
N ASN A 96 27.92 -6.95 -4.57
CA ASN A 96 28.60 -7.73 -5.60
C ASN A 96 28.52 -9.24 -5.29
N THR A 97 29.12 -10.08 -6.14
CA THR A 97 29.12 -11.54 -5.97
C THR A 97 29.93 -12.03 -4.78
N GLN A 98 30.77 -11.18 -4.21
CA GLN A 98 31.52 -11.42 -2.97
C GLN A 98 30.76 -10.90 -1.72
N ASN A 99 29.48 -10.54 -1.86
CA ASN A 99 28.64 -9.95 -0.80
C ASN A 99 29.19 -8.66 -0.19
N GLN A 100 30.04 -7.93 -0.93
CA GLN A 100 30.48 -6.60 -0.55
C GLN A 100 29.40 -5.58 -0.96
N LEU A 101 29.05 -4.69 -0.03
CA LEU A 101 28.09 -3.62 -0.32
C LEU A 101 28.73 -2.61 -1.28
N VAL A 102 28.15 -2.44 -2.45
CA VAL A 102 28.64 -1.58 -3.54
C VAL A 102 27.69 -0.43 -3.86
N GLY A 103 26.57 -0.34 -3.15
CA GLY A 103 25.65 0.76 -3.30
C GLY A 103 24.51 0.71 -2.30
N TYR A 104 23.92 1.87 -2.03
CA TYR A 104 22.73 2.00 -1.19
C TYR A 104 21.89 3.15 -1.73
N THR A 105 20.58 3.01 -1.76
CA THR A 105 19.69 4.15 -1.86
C THR A 105 18.37 3.91 -1.15
N GLU A 106 17.66 4.98 -0.86
CA GLU A 106 16.26 5.00 -0.46
C GLU A 106 15.56 5.97 -1.42
N PHE A 107 14.43 5.60 -2.03
CA PHE A 107 13.66 6.50 -2.90
C PHE A 107 12.18 6.48 -2.52
N ALA A 108 11.49 7.59 -2.73
CA ALA A 108 10.05 7.67 -2.50
C ALA A 108 9.27 7.21 -3.74
N CYS A 109 8.28 6.36 -3.55
CA CYS A 109 7.30 6.02 -4.58
C CYS A 109 6.48 7.26 -4.94
N LEU A 110 6.30 7.49 -6.24
CA LEU A 110 5.59 8.65 -6.78
C LEU A 110 4.10 8.31 -6.99
N PRO A 111 3.25 9.31 -7.32
CA PRO A 111 1.81 9.09 -7.51
C PRO A 111 1.49 8.08 -8.62
N ASN A 112 2.32 8.03 -9.67
CA ASN A 112 2.29 7.04 -10.74
C ASN A 112 3.43 6.03 -10.59
N HIS A 113 3.56 5.10 -11.54
CA HIS A 113 4.68 4.16 -11.56
C HIS A 113 6.01 4.93 -11.57
N THR A 114 6.98 4.42 -10.81
CA THR A 114 8.25 5.11 -10.56
C THR A 114 9.37 4.37 -11.28
N THR A 115 10.04 5.01 -12.24
CA THR A 115 11.25 4.44 -12.83
C THR A 115 12.48 4.95 -12.08
N VAL A 116 13.34 4.01 -11.66
CA VAL A 116 14.52 4.26 -10.83
C VAL A 116 15.76 3.70 -11.50
N ASN A 117 16.74 4.57 -11.71
CA ASN A 117 18.00 4.22 -12.33
C ASN A 117 19.12 4.39 -11.32
N LEU A 118 19.80 3.29 -10.99
CA LEU A 118 20.98 3.27 -10.16
C LEU A 118 22.20 3.15 -11.07
N ILE A 119 23.08 4.13 -11.02
CA ILE A 119 24.25 4.21 -11.90
C ILE A 119 25.51 4.08 -11.04
N LEU A 120 26.24 2.99 -11.28
CA LEU A 120 27.53 2.67 -10.68
C LEU A 120 28.65 3.03 -11.66
N PRO A 121 29.81 3.50 -11.21
CA PRO A 121 30.95 3.74 -12.09
C PRO A 121 31.62 2.42 -12.50
N ALA A 122 32.38 2.42 -13.61
CA ALA A 122 33.19 1.27 -14.04
C ALA A 122 34.20 0.83 -12.96
N ASN A 123 34.96 1.80 -12.45
CA ASN A 123 35.95 1.59 -11.41
C ASN A 123 35.32 1.86 -10.06
N SER A 124 35.44 0.92 -9.13
CA SER A 124 34.91 1.11 -7.78
C SER A 124 35.69 2.22 -7.07
N PRO A 125 35.05 3.35 -6.71
CA PRO A 125 35.68 4.35 -5.87
C PRO A 125 36.04 3.74 -4.51
N PRO A 126 36.99 4.34 -3.75
CA PRO A 126 37.37 3.86 -2.42
C PRO A 126 36.16 3.69 -1.49
N ASN A 127 35.16 4.56 -1.65
CA ASN A 127 33.87 4.51 -0.99
C ASN A 127 32.80 4.25 -2.04
N PRO A 128 31.94 3.22 -1.90
CA PRO A 128 30.85 2.99 -2.83
C PRO A 128 29.98 4.24 -3.00
N LEU A 129 29.78 4.64 -4.25
CA LEU A 129 29.06 5.86 -4.64
C LEU A 129 28.08 5.51 -5.76
N VAL A 130 26.83 5.92 -5.60
CA VAL A 130 25.75 5.64 -6.56
C VAL A 130 25.11 6.95 -6.97
N ARG A 131 24.97 7.18 -8.28
CA ARG A 131 24.03 8.19 -8.79
C ARG A 131 22.65 7.55 -8.90
N VAL A 132 21.64 8.25 -8.41
CA VAL A 132 20.25 7.80 -8.43
C VAL A 132 19.45 8.82 -9.22
N PHE A 133 18.95 8.40 -10.39
CA PHE A 133 18.05 9.20 -11.20
C PHE A 133 16.70 8.50 -11.29
N TYR A 134 15.65 9.14 -10.77
CA TYR A 134 14.33 8.53 -10.75
C TYR A 134 13.21 9.55 -10.92
N GLY A 135 12.07 9.10 -11.43
CA GLY A 135 10.93 9.97 -11.69
C GLY A 135 9.67 9.19 -12.06
N VAL A 136 8.63 9.94 -12.43
CA VAL A 136 7.35 9.37 -12.88
C VAL A 136 7.55 8.74 -14.26
N ASP A 137 6.94 7.57 -14.42
CA ASP A 137 6.87 6.77 -15.64
C ASP A 137 5.39 6.42 -15.83
N GLY A 138 4.65 7.26 -16.54
CA GLY A 138 3.19 7.21 -16.64
C GLY A 138 2.69 6.13 -17.60
N ASP A 139 3.50 5.78 -18.60
CA ASP A 139 3.24 4.77 -19.62
C ASP A 139 3.90 3.41 -19.32
N GLU A 140 4.73 3.35 -18.29
CA GLU A 140 5.36 2.16 -17.73
C GLU A 140 6.37 1.48 -18.67
N ASP A 141 7.01 2.25 -19.55
CA ASP A 141 8.04 1.78 -20.49
C ASP A 141 9.45 1.63 -19.83
N GLY A 142 9.56 2.04 -18.57
CA GLY A 142 10.78 2.00 -17.79
C GLY A 142 11.71 3.18 -18.09
N ILE A 143 11.19 4.31 -18.57
CA ILE A 143 11.87 5.58 -18.80
C ILE A 143 11.18 6.64 -17.92
N VAL A 144 11.94 7.66 -17.50
CA VAL A 144 11.36 8.79 -16.77
C VAL A 144 10.73 9.75 -17.77
N ASP A 145 9.45 10.05 -17.59
CA ASP A 145 8.70 10.95 -18.45
C ASP A 145 9.29 12.37 -18.42
N PRO A 146 9.61 12.97 -19.57
CA PRO A 146 10.27 14.27 -19.65
C PRO A 146 9.39 15.43 -19.15
N ASP A 147 8.07 15.31 -19.27
CA ASP A 147 7.12 16.38 -18.94
C ASP A 147 6.69 16.37 -17.46
N THR A 148 7.41 15.64 -16.61
CA THR A 148 7.08 15.50 -15.19
C THR A 148 7.92 16.39 -14.30
N THR A 149 7.27 17.10 -13.39
CA THR A 149 7.94 17.94 -12.37
C THR A 149 8.48 17.12 -11.18
N MET A 150 8.30 15.79 -11.22
CA MET A 150 8.63 14.86 -10.13
C MET A 150 9.78 13.93 -10.52
N SER A 151 10.87 14.50 -11.03
CA SER A 151 12.14 13.81 -11.24
C SER A 151 13.19 14.27 -10.23
N TYR A 152 14.04 13.33 -9.82
CA TYR A 152 15.04 13.51 -8.78
C TYR A 152 16.35 12.87 -9.20
N ASP A 153 17.46 13.55 -8.94
CA ASP A 153 18.81 13.16 -9.33
C ASP A 153 19.79 13.51 -8.21
N TYR A 154 20.40 12.51 -7.61
CA TYR A 154 21.27 12.70 -6.46
C TYR A 154 22.29 11.59 -6.32
N PHE A 155 23.19 11.76 -5.35
CA PHE A 155 24.20 10.78 -5.01
C PHE A 155 24.03 10.26 -3.58
N THR A 156 24.39 8.99 -3.41
CA THR A 156 24.57 8.35 -2.11
C THR A 156 25.97 7.78 -2.00
N GLU A 157 26.66 8.09 -0.92
CA GLU A 157 28.00 7.57 -0.62
C GLU A 157 27.94 6.67 0.62
N ILE A 158 28.69 5.56 0.61
CA ILE A 158 28.91 4.71 1.78
C ILE A 158 30.33 4.92 2.29
N ARG A 159 30.47 5.40 3.54
CA ARG A 159 31.76 5.56 4.22
C ARG A 159 31.64 5.08 5.66
N ASN A 160 32.60 4.28 6.13
CA ASN A 160 32.63 3.78 7.52
C ASN A 160 31.30 3.16 7.99
N GLN A 161 30.67 2.33 7.13
CA GLN A 161 29.36 1.71 7.39
C GLN A 161 28.19 2.70 7.56
N GLN A 162 28.35 3.94 7.12
CA GLN A 162 27.30 4.95 7.09
C GLN A 162 27.00 5.35 5.65
N VAL A 163 25.72 5.48 5.34
CA VAL A 163 25.23 6.05 4.09
C VAL A 163 25.00 7.55 4.28
N THR A 164 25.47 8.34 3.33
CA THR A 164 25.19 9.78 3.26
C THR A 164 24.46 10.10 1.96
N PHE A 165 23.34 10.83 2.05
CA PHE A 165 22.65 11.42 0.91
C PHE A 165 23.25 12.80 0.64
N LEU A 166 23.97 12.95 -0.48
CA LEU A 166 24.78 14.12 -0.77
C LEU A 166 23.92 15.29 -1.27
N SER A 167 23.92 16.41 -0.54
CA SER A 167 23.22 17.65 -0.91
C SER A 167 23.71 18.27 -2.22
N SER A 168 24.90 17.91 -2.66
CA SER A 168 25.47 18.29 -3.96
C SER A 168 26.29 17.12 -4.50
N PRO A 169 26.47 17.02 -5.83
CA PRO A 169 27.35 16.00 -6.38
C PRO A 169 28.75 16.07 -5.76
N PRO A 170 29.44 14.93 -5.62
CA PRO A 170 30.80 14.91 -5.10
C PRO A 170 31.73 15.65 -6.05
N ASP A 171 32.76 16.29 -5.48
CA ASP A 171 33.80 17.01 -6.22
C ASP A 171 34.79 16.02 -6.85
N ILE A 172 34.32 15.28 -7.86
CA ILE A 172 35.05 14.27 -8.63
C ILE A 172 34.64 14.35 -10.10
N ASP A 173 35.35 13.65 -10.98
CA ASP A 173 34.88 13.44 -12.34
C ASP A 173 33.59 12.60 -12.35
N LEU A 174 32.50 13.21 -12.83
CA LEU A 174 31.17 12.61 -12.92
C LEU A 174 30.92 11.91 -14.26
N SER A 175 31.85 12.00 -15.22
CA SER A 175 31.76 11.31 -16.51
C SER A 175 31.43 9.82 -16.38
N PRO A 176 31.94 9.06 -15.39
CA PRO A 176 31.61 7.64 -15.22
C PRO A 176 30.15 7.39 -14.79
N TYR A 177 29.46 8.41 -14.29
CA TYR A 177 28.06 8.36 -13.86
C TYR A 177 27.09 8.90 -14.93
N GLN A 178 27.61 9.28 -16.09
CA GLN A 178 26.81 9.67 -17.24
C GLN A 178 26.57 8.44 -18.13
N ALA A 179 25.41 7.82 -17.98
CA ALA A 179 24.96 6.77 -18.87
C ALA A 179 24.29 7.37 -20.12
N ALA A 180 24.50 6.75 -21.29
CA ALA A 180 23.86 7.17 -22.53
C ALA A 180 22.33 7.07 -22.41
N GLY A 181 21.62 8.10 -22.89
CA GLY A 181 20.15 8.18 -22.80
C GLY A 181 19.61 8.77 -21.49
N PHE A 182 20.47 9.12 -20.53
CA PHE A 182 20.07 9.80 -19.30
C PHE A 182 20.29 11.30 -19.35
N ALA A 183 19.50 12.03 -18.57
CA ALA A 183 19.71 13.46 -18.33
C ALA A 183 21.13 13.73 -17.81
N LYS A 184 21.62 14.96 -18.08
CA LYS A 184 22.86 15.44 -17.47
C LYS A 184 22.72 15.43 -15.95
N VAL A 185 23.82 15.14 -15.26
CA VAL A 185 23.85 15.14 -13.79
C VAL A 185 23.37 16.49 -13.24
N ALA A 186 22.36 16.45 -12.38
CA ALA A 186 21.84 17.67 -11.75
C ALA A 186 22.88 18.32 -10.83
N GLN A 187 22.96 19.65 -10.88
CA GLN A 187 23.74 20.47 -9.95
C GLN A 187 22.88 21.65 -9.47
N PRO A 188 22.47 21.70 -8.19
CA PRO A 188 22.72 20.73 -7.11
C PRO A 188 21.88 19.44 -7.24
N SER A 189 22.13 18.47 -6.34
CA SER A 189 21.29 17.27 -6.21
C SER A 189 19.84 17.64 -5.96
N THR A 190 18.90 16.92 -6.56
CA THR A 190 17.46 17.13 -6.40
C THR A 190 16.81 15.99 -5.63
N TYR A 191 15.94 16.33 -4.69
CA TYR A 191 15.33 15.39 -3.76
C TYR A 191 13.83 15.66 -3.57
N PRO A 192 13.03 14.66 -3.20
CA PRO A 192 11.70 14.89 -2.65
C PRO A 192 11.77 15.73 -1.38
N GLY A 193 10.78 16.59 -1.13
CA GLY A 193 10.75 17.41 0.09
C GLY A 193 10.85 16.60 1.39
N SER A 194 10.32 15.38 1.41
CA SER A 194 10.38 14.46 2.56
C SER A 194 11.79 13.95 2.88
N PHE A 195 12.75 14.11 1.97
CA PHE A 195 14.15 13.73 2.16
C PHE A 195 14.97 14.88 2.74
N ILE A 196 14.52 16.11 2.56
CA ILE A 196 15.22 17.32 2.99
C ILE A 196 14.72 17.77 4.37
N GLN A 197 13.43 17.61 4.65
CA GLN A 197 12.78 18.19 5.83
C GLN A 197 12.03 17.16 6.67
N GLY A 198 11.96 17.45 7.98
CA GLY A 198 11.20 16.67 8.95
C GLY A 198 11.99 15.55 9.64
N PRO A 199 11.32 14.78 10.52
CA PRO A 199 11.97 13.75 11.33
C PRO A 199 12.59 12.62 10.50
N PHE A 200 12.05 12.36 9.30
CA PHE A 200 12.50 11.32 8.37
C PHE A 200 13.32 11.85 7.18
N ALA A 201 13.82 13.10 7.28
CA ALA A 201 14.80 13.62 6.33
C ALA A 201 16.05 12.72 6.31
N LEU A 202 16.61 12.53 5.12
CA LEU A 202 17.80 11.72 4.85
C LEU A 202 19.00 12.59 4.48
N VAL A 203 18.76 13.72 3.80
CA VAL A 203 19.81 14.67 3.43
C VAL A 203 20.39 15.29 4.71
N GLY A 204 21.72 15.25 4.84
CA GLY A 204 22.43 15.77 6.01
C GLY A 204 22.35 14.88 7.26
N LYS A 205 21.80 13.65 7.17
CA LYS A 205 21.80 12.69 8.27
C LYS A 205 22.51 11.39 7.85
N PRO A 206 23.54 10.94 8.59
CA PRO A 206 24.14 9.64 8.32
C PRO A 206 23.17 8.51 8.69
N ILE A 207 23.12 7.47 7.86
CA ILE A 207 22.30 6.28 8.11
C ILE A 207 23.23 5.09 8.33
N SER A 208 23.14 4.48 9.50
CA SER A 208 23.90 3.26 9.80
C SER A 208 23.34 2.07 9.01
N ILE A 209 24.22 1.34 8.31
CA ILE A 209 23.83 0.10 7.62
C ILE A 209 23.76 -1.11 8.55
N ASN A 210 24.44 -1.03 9.70
CA ASN A 210 24.53 -2.08 10.72
C ASN A 210 23.90 -1.60 12.03
N ASP A 211 22.57 -1.59 12.09
CA ASP A 211 21.82 -1.30 13.30
C ASP A 211 21.21 -2.61 13.85
N SER A 212 21.46 -2.89 15.14
CA SER A 212 20.93 -4.06 15.86
C SER A 212 19.40 -4.18 15.88
N GLN A 213 18.68 -3.10 15.55
CA GLN A 213 17.23 -3.05 15.43
C GLN A 213 16.72 -3.45 14.04
N LEU A 214 17.63 -3.59 13.06
CA LEU A 214 17.26 -4.05 11.73
C LEU A 214 16.73 -5.48 11.75
N ALA A 215 15.91 -5.78 10.76
CA ALA A 215 15.44 -7.13 10.50
C ALA A 215 16.61 -8.09 10.29
N LYS A 216 16.42 -9.36 10.66
CA LYS A 216 17.45 -10.39 10.46
C LYS A 216 17.97 -10.37 9.02
N ALA A 217 17.08 -10.23 8.03
CA ALA A 217 17.49 -10.17 6.63
C ALA A 217 18.55 -9.12 6.32
N PHE A 218 18.57 -7.97 7.00
CA PHE A 218 19.54 -6.92 6.71
C PHE A 218 20.89 -7.12 7.40
N LEU A 219 20.98 -8.04 8.36
CA LEU A 219 22.19 -8.33 9.14
C LEU A 219 23.02 -9.49 8.56
N TYR A 220 22.45 -10.28 7.65
CA TYR A 220 23.13 -11.40 7.00
C TYR A 220 23.44 -11.11 5.53
N PRO A 221 24.55 -11.60 4.97
CA PRO A 221 24.82 -11.60 3.54
C PRO A 221 23.62 -12.03 2.66
N PRO A 222 23.48 -11.46 1.45
CA PRO A 222 22.50 -11.95 0.47
C PRO A 222 22.61 -13.44 0.19
N GLY A 223 21.45 -14.11 0.09
CA GLY A 223 21.40 -15.55 -0.19
C GLY A 223 21.48 -16.47 1.02
N GLU A 224 21.89 -15.99 2.19
CA GLU A 224 22.14 -16.85 3.35
C GLU A 224 20.84 -17.29 4.05
N ILE A 225 19.94 -16.35 4.29
CA ILE A 225 18.66 -16.61 4.97
C ILE A 225 17.48 -16.78 4.00
N VAL A 226 17.62 -16.27 2.78
CA VAL A 226 16.61 -16.30 1.72
C VAL A 226 17.34 -16.51 0.40
N GLN A 227 16.86 -17.45 -0.40
CA GLN A 227 17.42 -17.69 -1.72
C GLN A 227 17.37 -16.43 -2.61
N VAL A 228 18.49 -16.12 -3.25
CA VAL A 228 18.56 -15.04 -4.24
C VAL A 228 17.67 -15.39 -5.43
N THR A 229 16.74 -14.49 -5.74
CA THR A 229 15.83 -14.61 -6.89
C THR A 229 16.56 -14.15 -8.14
N LYS A 230 16.72 -15.06 -9.11
CA LYS A 230 17.18 -14.68 -10.45
C LYS A 230 16.05 -13.99 -11.19
N LEU A 231 16.33 -12.86 -11.81
CA LEU A 231 15.33 -12.14 -12.58
C LEU A 231 15.00 -12.90 -13.86
N SER A 232 13.77 -13.41 -13.93
CA SER A 232 13.24 -14.16 -15.08
C SER A 232 11.80 -13.77 -15.45
N GLU A 233 11.11 -13.05 -14.58
CA GLU A 233 9.73 -12.60 -14.77
C GLU A 233 9.71 -11.14 -15.23
N SER A 234 8.66 -10.74 -15.95
CA SER A 234 8.46 -9.34 -16.36
C SER A 234 8.07 -8.43 -15.20
N ALA A 235 7.39 -8.97 -14.18
CA ALA A 235 6.93 -8.22 -13.03
C ALA A 235 6.84 -9.07 -11.76
N TYR A 236 7.20 -8.48 -10.63
CA TYR A 236 7.13 -9.06 -9.30
C TYR A 236 6.01 -8.39 -8.50
N GLN A 237 5.04 -9.19 -8.04
CA GLN A 237 3.89 -8.68 -7.26
C GLN A 237 4.30 -8.43 -5.81
N LEU A 238 4.29 -7.16 -5.37
CA LEU A 238 4.82 -6.77 -4.06
C LEU A 238 4.04 -7.39 -2.89
N SER A 239 2.73 -7.53 -3.06
CA SER A 239 1.86 -8.23 -2.14
C SER A 239 2.38 -9.63 -1.80
N ASN A 240 2.74 -10.40 -2.82
CA ASN A 240 3.29 -11.75 -2.68
C ASN A 240 4.64 -11.73 -1.96
N LEU A 241 5.51 -10.78 -2.30
CA LEU A 241 6.83 -10.63 -1.68
C LEU A 241 6.73 -10.30 -0.18
N LEU A 242 5.85 -9.37 0.18
CA LEU A 242 5.63 -8.93 1.56
C LEU A 242 5.14 -10.05 2.46
N SER A 243 4.33 -10.96 1.93
CA SER A 243 3.88 -12.15 2.64
C SER A 243 4.97 -13.22 2.67
N LYS A 244 5.60 -13.52 1.53
CA LYS A 244 6.66 -14.54 1.42
C LYS A 244 7.78 -14.30 2.41
N TYR A 245 8.14 -13.04 2.65
CA TYR A 245 9.27 -12.67 3.50
C TYR A 245 8.90 -12.02 4.83
N ARG A 246 7.67 -12.23 5.30
CA ARG A 246 7.14 -11.63 6.53
C ARG A 246 8.07 -11.77 7.73
N GLU A 247 8.59 -12.97 8.01
CA GLU A 247 9.35 -13.23 9.25
C GLU A 247 10.77 -12.64 9.23
N VAL A 248 11.42 -12.66 8.07
CA VAL A 248 12.81 -12.21 7.94
C VAL A 248 12.91 -10.72 7.68
N GLY A 249 11.82 -10.13 7.18
CA GLY A 249 11.77 -8.73 6.81
C GLY A 249 11.42 -7.77 7.93
N VAL A 250 10.98 -8.25 9.09
CA VAL A 250 10.69 -7.38 10.23
C VAL A 250 11.88 -7.34 11.20
N GLY A 251 12.12 -6.15 11.78
CA GLY A 251 13.03 -5.95 12.93
C GLY A 251 12.78 -7.00 14.02
N LYS A 252 13.82 -7.40 14.78
CA LYS A 252 13.80 -8.46 15.83
C LYS A 252 12.50 -9.28 15.89
N GLY A 253 12.32 -10.19 14.92
CA GLY A 253 11.31 -11.25 14.94
C GLY A 253 9.92 -10.80 15.42
N ILE A 254 9.37 -9.73 14.85
CA ILE A 254 7.95 -9.37 15.07
C ILE A 254 7.07 -10.46 14.43
N ARG A 255 6.99 -11.63 15.08
CA ARG A 255 5.75 -12.38 15.09
C ARG A 255 4.87 -11.63 16.06
N VAL A 256 3.90 -10.88 15.55
CA VAL A 256 2.89 -10.28 16.42
C VAL A 256 2.10 -11.42 17.03
N ARG A 257 2.49 -11.85 18.23
CA ARG A 257 1.80 -12.88 18.99
C ARG A 257 0.99 -12.20 20.06
N PHE A 258 -0.23 -12.67 20.23
CA PHE A 258 -1.10 -12.22 21.29
C PHE A 258 -1.28 -13.35 22.28
N SER A 259 -1.23 -13.02 23.57
CA SER A 259 -1.28 -14.02 24.66
C SER A 259 -2.59 -14.82 24.69
N ASP A 260 -3.65 -14.27 24.10
CA ASP A 260 -4.99 -14.84 24.01
C ASP A 260 -5.33 -15.44 22.63
N LEU A 261 -4.31 -15.70 21.79
CA LEU A 261 -4.47 -16.44 20.53
C LEU A 261 -3.78 -17.81 20.59
N PRO A 262 -4.56 -18.90 20.76
CA PRO A 262 -4.04 -20.25 20.59
C PRO A 262 -3.45 -20.48 19.19
N GLN A 263 -2.45 -21.37 19.10
CA GLN A 263 -1.76 -21.67 17.83
C GLN A 263 -2.72 -22.16 16.73
N ASN A 264 -3.78 -22.87 17.10
CA ASN A 264 -4.80 -23.41 16.21
C ASN A 264 -6.06 -22.52 16.09
N TYR A 265 -5.99 -21.26 16.53
CA TYR A 265 -7.13 -20.34 16.40
C TYR A 265 -7.43 -20.06 14.92
N TRP A 266 -8.68 -20.26 14.51
CA TRP A 266 -9.10 -20.26 13.09
C TRP A 266 -8.73 -19.00 12.31
N ALA A 267 -8.65 -17.85 13.01
CA ALA A 267 -8.34 -16.55 12.42
C ALA A 267 -6.94 -16.04 12.77
N LYS A 268 -6.08 -16.86 13.37
CA LYS A 268 -4.73 -16.46 13.81
C LYS A 268 -3.95 -15.80 12.67
N ASP A 269 -3.86 -16.44 11.52
CA ASP A 269 -3.04 -15.92 10.42
C ASP A 269 -3.59 -14.61 9.85
N TYR A 270 -4.93 -14.44 9.77
CA TYR A 270 -5.54 -13.17 9.37
C TYR A 270 -5.18 -12.05 10.35
N ILE A 271 -5.18 -12.35 11.66
CA ILE A 271 -4.88 -11.39 12.71
C ILE A 271 -3.40 -11.01 12.71
N GLU A 272 -2.50 -12.00 12.69
CA GLU A 272 -1.06 -11.78 12.71
C GLU A 272 -0.60 -11.02 11.46
N GLU A 273 -1.16 -11.30 10.29
CA GLU A 273 -0.85 -10.57 9.05
C GLU A 273 -1.29 -9.11 9.13
N LEU A 274 -2.55 -8.85 9.48
CA LEU A 274 -3.05 -7.48 9.57
C LEU A 274 -2.32 -6.69 10.67
N ALA A 275 -1.87 -7.34 11.74
CA ALA A 275 -1.06 -6.71 12.77
C ALA A 275 0.38 -6.45 12.32
N ALA A 276 1.01 -7.37 11.59
CA ALA A 276 2.32 -7.16 10.98
C ALA A 276 2.31 -6.06 9.89
N MET A 277 1.15 -5.81 9.29
CA MET A 277 0.90 -4.67 8.38
C MET A 277 0.53 -3.37 9.11
N GLU A 278 0.48 -3.37 10.45
CA GLU A 278 0.03 -2.26 11.30
C GLU A 278 -1.38 -1.74 10.94
N ILE A 279 -2.20 -2.61 10.35
CA ILE A 279 -3.61 -2.32 10.07
C ILE A 279 -4.40 -2.37 11.38
N ILE A 280 -4.13 -3.38 12.20
CA ILE A 280 -4.80 -3.56 13.49
C ILE A 280 -3.80 -3.84 14.62
N ASP A 281 -4.05 -3.24 15.77
CA ASP A 281 -3.23 -3.43 16.96
C ASP A 281 -3.98 -4.29 18.00
N GLY A 282 -3.20 -4.97 18.85
CA GLY A 282 -3.69 -5.52 20.10
C GLY A 282 -3.78 -4.47 21.20
N TYR A 283 -3.98 -4.93 22.42
CA TYR A 283 -4.07 -4.09 23.60
C TYR A 283 -2.71 -4.00 24.32
N PRO A 284 -2.47 -2.96 25.13
CA PRO A 284 -1.21 -2.80 25.88
C PRO A 284 -0.88 -3.96 26.82
N ASP A 285 -1.87 -4.77 27.20
CA ASP A 285 -1.73 -5.96 28.04
C ASP A 285 -1.23 -7.21 27.26
N GLY A 286 -0.94 -7.06 25.96
CA GLY A 286 -0.46 -8.14 25.10
C GLY A 286 -1.56 -9.03 24.53
N THR A 287 -2.84 -8.72 24.77
CA THR A 287 -4.00 -9.45 24.23
C THR A 287 -4.50 -8.86 22.90
N PHE A 288 -5.22 -9.63 22.10
CA PHE A 288 -5.92 -9.16 20.89
C PHE A 288 -7.43 -9.03 21.09
N ARG A 289 -8.00 -9.84 21.98
CA ARG A 289 -9.43 -9.99 22.27
C ARG A 289 -10.23 -10.39 21.03
N PRO A 290 -9.93 -11.55 20.41
CA PRO A 290 -10.46 -11.92 19.09
C PRO A 290 -11.98 -12.07 19.05
N ASN A 291 -12.58 -12.50 20.17
CA ASN A 291 -14.02 -12.74 20.29
C ASN A 291 -14.82 -11.47 20.68
N ALA A 292 -14.15 -10.35 20.97
CA ALA A 292 -14.84 -9.13 21.36
C ALA A 292 -15.57 -8.51 20.15
N PRO A 293 -16.84 -8.08 20.31
CA PRO A 293 -17.56 -7.36 19.26
C PRO A 293 -16.89 -6.03 18.90
N ILE A 294 -16.73 -5.79 17.60
CA ILE A 294 -16.16 -4.53 17.11
C ILE A 294 -17.16 -3.38 17.25
N THR A 295 -16.66 -2.19 17.57
CA THR A 295 -17.43 -0.94 17.49
C THR A 295 -17.35 -0.33 16.09
N ARG A 296 -18.30 0.54 15.79
CA ARG A 296 -18.31 1.32 14.56
C ARG A 296 -17.09 2.25 14.43
N ALA A 297 -16.63 2.84 15.53
CA ALA A 297 -15.40 3.64 15.57
C ALA A 297 -14.16 2.79 15.27
N GLN A 298 -14.04 1.60 15.84
CA GLN A 298 -12.94 0.67 15.54
C GLN A 298 -12.94 0.24 14.06
N LEU A 299 -14.09 -0.08 13.49
CA LEU A 299 -14.14 -0.38 12.05
C LEU A 299 -13.69 0.85 11.23
N ALA A 300 -14.09 2.05 11.63
CA ALA A 300 -13.69 3.29 10.95
C ALA A 300 -12.18 3.55 10.97
N THR A 301 -11.43 3.01 11.95
CA THR A 301 -9.97 3.12 11.97
C THR A 301 -9.27 2.13 11.06
N LEU A 302 -9.92 1.00 10.73
CA LEU A 302 -9.34 -0.04 9.87
C LEU A 302 -9.57 0.28 8.40
N LEU A 303 -10.79 0.68 8.02
CA LEU A 303 -11.18 0.82 6.62
C LEU A 303 -10.26 1.74 5.79
N PRO A 304 -9.84 2.93 6.25
CA PRO A 304 -8.95 3.81 5.48
C PRO A 304 -7.51 3.34 5.38
N LYS A 305 -7.12 2.30 6.12
CA LYS A 305 -5.80 1.67 6.00
C LYS A 305 -5.77 0.61 4.89
N ILE A 306 -6.95 0.14 4.45
CA ILE A 306 -7.10 -0.96 3.50
C ILE A 306 -7.72 -0.49 2.19
N PHE A 307 -8.72 0.38 2.28
CA PHE A 307 -9.42 0.92 1.13
C PHE A 307 -8.91 2.32 0.88
N PHE A 308 -8.26 2.52 -0.26
CA PHE A 308 -7.87 3.83 -0.76
C PHE A 308 -8.96 4.29 -1.73
N LYS A 309 -9.58 5.42 -1.42
CA LYS A 309 -10.68 6.03 -2.17
C LYS A 309 -10.58 7.54 -2.05
N ASP A 310 -10.97 8.23 -3.11
CA ASP A 310 -11.10 9.68 -3.10
C ASP A 310 -12.10 10.17 -2.05
N LYS A 311 -11.86 11.40 -1.58
CA LYS A 311 -12.82 12.11 -0.74
C LYS A 311 -13.93 12.67 -1.63
N ILE A 312 -15.11 12.09 -1.50
CA ILE A 312 -16.32 12.49 -2.23
C ILE A 312 -17.28 13.33 -1.38
N ARG A 313 -16.97 13.55 -0.10
CA ARG A 313 -17.74 14.42 0.82
C ARG A 313 -16.82 15.41 1.52
N GLY A 314 -17.37 16.58 1.86
CA GLY A 314 -16.71 17.58 2.71
C GLY A 314 -16.61 17.14 4.18
N GLU A 315 -15.98 17.98 5.00
CA GLU A 315 -15.92 17.74 6.44
C GLU A 315 -17.27 17.98 7.14
N VAL A 316 -17.52 17.27 8.24
CA VAL A 316 -18.76 17.45 9.02
C VAL A 316 -18.48 17.32 10.50
N ALA A 317 -19.05 18.23 11.29
CA ALA A 317 -19.09 18.06 12.74
C ALA A 317 -20.17 17.03 13.11
N PHE A 318 -19.75 15.85 13.57
CA PHE A 318 -20.68 14.87 14.14
C PHE A 318 -21.11 15.31 15.54
N ARG A 319 -22.40 15.17 15.84
CA ARG A 319 -22.96 15.63 17.13
C ARG A 319 -22.48 14.79 18.32
N ASP A 320 -22.10 13.54 18.07
CA ASP A 320 -21.71 12.56 19.09
C ASP A 320 -20.22 12.19 19.03
N ILE A 321 -19.40 13.03 18.39
CA ILE A 321 -17.95 12.83 18.33
C ILE A 321 -17.24 14.16 18.63
N PRO A 322 -16.67 14.33 19.83
CA PRO A 322 -15.85 15.50 20.12
C PRO A 322 -14.52 15.47 19.34
N LYS A 323 -13.91 16.64 19.09
CA LYS A 323 -12.66 16.76 18.30
C LYS A 323 -11.48 15.94 18.86
N ASN A 324 -11.45 15.75 20.18
CA ASN A 324 -10.42 14.98 20.87
C ASN A 324 -10.72 13.46 20.97
N HIS A 325 -11.84 13.00 20.40
CA HIS A 325 -12.15 11.58 20.36
C HIS A 325 -11.06 10.82 19.58
N TRP A 326 -10.55 9.72 20.12
CA TRP A 326 -9.42 8.96 19.55
C TRP A 326 -9.65 8.56 18.08
N ALA A 327 -10.90 8.24 17.71
CA ALA A 327 -11.28 7.89 16.34
C ALA A 327 -11.77 9.07 15.48
N HIS A 328 -11.75 10.31 15.96
CA HIS A 328 -12.31 11.49 15.26
C HIS A 328 -11.83 11.57 13.81
N ASN A 329 -10.52 11.56 13.60
CA ASN A 329 -9.92 11.71 12.26
C ASN A 329 -10.23 10.51 11.35
N ALA A 330 -10.24 9.30 11.90
CA ALA A 330 -10.57 8.09 11.14
C ALA A 330 -12.05 8.07 10.72
N ILE A 331 -12.94 8.50 11.60
CA ILE A 331 -14.38 8.63 11.32
C ILE A 331 -14.61 9.71 10.26
N GLN A 332 -13.95 10.86 10.40
CA GLN A 332 -14.01 11.93 9.41
C GLN A 332 -13.53 11.42 8.04
N LYS A 333 -12.39 10.72 8.01
CA LYS A 333 -11.81 10.17 6.78
C LYS A 333 -12.73 9.15 6.12
N THR A 334 -13.26 8.17 6.86
CA THR A 334 -14.20 7.17 6.30
C THR A 334 -15.50 7.78 5.79
N TYR A 335 -15.98 8.85 6.43
CA TYR A 335 -17.13 9.62 5.96
C TYR A 335 -16.84 10.33 4.64
N GLN A 336 -15.71 11.05 4.57
CA GLN A 336 -15.26 11.75 3.37
C GLN A 336 -15.10 10.80 2.18
N MET A 337 -14.55 9.61 2.42
CA MET A 337 -14.38 8.54 1.43
C MET A 337 -15.69 7.86 1.00
N GLY A 338 -16.82 8.23 1.61
CA GLY A 338 -18.12 7.64 1.29
C GLY A 338 -18.34 6.23 1.84
N ILE A 339 -17.41 5.68 2.63
CA ILE A 339 -17.47 4.28 3.09
C ILE A 339 -18.49 4.11 4.21
N LEU A 340 -18.41 4.95 5.24
CA LEU A 340 -19.34 4.93 6.36
C LEU A 340 -20.22 6.18 6.32
N THR A 341 -21.53 5.98 6.34
CA THR A 341 -22.53 7.07 6.38
C THR A 341 -23.12 7.16 7.79
N PRO A 342 -23.17 8.35 8.43
CA PRO A 342 -23.79 8.50 9.75
C PRO A 342 -25.27 8.17 9.72
N SER A 343 -25.83 7.93 10.90
CA SER A 343 -27.29 7.90 11.09
C SER A 343 -27.89 9.30 10.93
N ALA A 344 -29.22 9.39 10.98
CA ALA A 344 -29.95 10.66 10.94
C ALA A 344 -29.38 11.69 11.95
N ASN A 345 -29.53 12.97 11.62
CA ASN A 345 -29.11 14.10 12.47
C ASN A 345 -27.60 14.18 12.78
N ARG A 346 -26.74 13.76 11.83
CA ARG A 346 -25.26 13.81 11.96
C ARG A 346 -24.73 13.07 13.20
N ARG A 347 -25.37 11.96 13.58
CA ARG A 347 -24.89 11.07 14.65
C ARG A 347 -24.17 9.86 14.04
N PHE A 348 -22.92 9.67 14.39
CA PHE A 348 -22.12 8.55 13.88
C PHE A 348 -22.29 7.27 14.70
N ARG A 349 -22.56 7.39 16.00
CA ARG A 349 -22.66 6.31 16.99
C ARG A 349 -21.35 5.50 17.12
N PRO A 350 -20.26 6.11 17.62
CA PRO A 350 -18.93 5.49 17.62
C PRO A 350 -18.88 4.16 18.38
N ASP A 351 -19.59 4.04 19.51
CA ASP A 351 -19.57 2.85 20.36
C ASP A 351 -20.54 1.75 19.94
N GLN A 352 -21.36 2.01 18.90
CA GLN A 352 -22.31 1.02 18.41
C GLN A 352 -21.58 -0.25 17.98
N LYS A 353 -21.96 -1.39 18.56
CA LYS A 353 -21.50 -2.70 18.11
C LYS A 353 -22.13 -3.02 16.76
N LEU A 354 -21.32 -3.55 15.85
CA LEU A 354 -21.75 -3.84 14.48
C LEU A 354 -22.22 -5.28 14.34
N THR A 355 -23.25 -5.47 13.52
CA THR A 355 -23.64 -6.80 13.05
C THR A 355 -22.73 -7.26 11.91
N ARG A 356 -22.75 -8.56 11.66
CA ARG A 356 -22.03 -9.15 10.53
C ARG A 356 -22.52 -8.60 9.19
N LEU A 357 -23.83 -8.35 9.06
CA LEU A 357 -24.41 -7.72 7.88
C LEU A 357 -23.89 -6.29 7.66
N ASP A 358 -23.71 -5.52 8.73
CA ASP A 358 -23.17 -4.15 8.63
C ASP A 358 -21.78 -4.15 7.99
N VAL A 359 -20.89 -5.06 8.42
CA VAL A 359 -19.53 -5.14 7.89
C VAL A 359 -19.50 -5.66 6.45
N LEU A 360 -20.24 -6.73 6.15
CA LEU A 360 -20.30 -7.30 4.80
C LEU A 360 -20.81 -6.28 3.77
N THR A 361 -21.92 -5.61 4.08
CA THR A 361 -22.48 -4.60 3.17
C THR A 361 -21.60 -3.37 3.07
N THR A 362 -20.90 -2.99 4.14
CA THR A 362 -19.91 -1.90 4.12
C THR A 362 -18.76 -2.22 3.17
N ILE A 363 -18.14 -3.41 3.28
CA ILE A 363 -17.03 -3.82 2.40
C ILE A 363 -17.49 -3.90 0.95
N ALA A 364 -18.63 -4.55 0.69
CA ALA A 364 -19.18 -4.68 -0.66
C ALA A 364 -19.40 -3.33 -1.35
N LYS A 365 -19.97 -2.37 -0.62
CA LYS A 365 -20.16 -0.99 -1.10
C LYS A 365 -18.85 -0.24 -1.25
N ALA A 366 -17.95 -0.37 -0.28
CA ALA A 366 -16.66 0.31 -0.30
C ALA A 366 -15.86 -0.06 -1.54
N LEU A 367 -15.85 -1.34 -1.90
CA LEU A 367 -15.12 -1.87 -3.05
C LEU A 367 -15.94 -1.91 -4.34
N ASN A 368 -17.18 -1.39 -4.30
CA ASN A 368 -18.10 -1.37 -5.45
C ASN A 368 -18.25 -2.76 -6.10
N TYR A 369 -18.23 -3.82 -5.29
CA TYR A 369 -18.36 -5.18 -5.82
C TYR A 369 -19.66 -5.34 -6.59
N LYS A 370 -19.55 -6.03 -7.70
CA LYS A 370 -20.66 -6.47 -8.53
C LYS A 370 -20.80 -7.97 -8.39
N PHE A 371 -22.00 -8.46 -8.60
CA PHE A 371 -22.26 -9.88 -8.78
C PHE A 371 -22.64 -10.12 -10.23
N THR A 372 -22.36 -11.33 -10.72
CA THR A 372 -22.82 -11.79 -12.02
C THR A 372 -23.93 -12.82 -11.86
N GLY A 373 -24.91 -12.83 -12.76
CA GLY A 373 -25.99 -13.81 -12.72
C GLY A 373 -27.01 -13.63 -11.57
N SER A 374 -27.54 -14.76 -11.10
CA SER A 374 -28.70 -14.81 -10.21
C SER A 374 -28.29 -14.73 -8.73
N THR A 375 -28.81 -13.72 -8.01
CA THR A 375 -28.63 -13.63 -6.55
C THR A 375 -29.22 -14.84 -5.81
N ARG A 376 -30.23 -15.50 -6.37
CA ARG A 376 -30.80 -16.73 -5.77
C ARG A 376 -29.77 -17.85 -5.79
N ASP A 377 -29.06 -18.00 -6.91
CA ASP A 377 -28.15 -19.12 -7.14
C ASP A 377 -26.85 -18.92 -6.37
N ILE A 378 -26.27 -17.71 -6.41
CA ILE A 378 -25.07 -17.39 -5.63
C ILE A 378 -25.33 -17.60 -4.12
N LEU A 379 -26.48 -17.14 -3.63
CA LEU A 379 -26.81 -17.22 -2.21
C LEU A 379 -27.26 -18.62 -1.75
N SER A 380 -27.46 -19.57 -2.67
CA SER A 380 -27.88 -20.96 -2.34
C SER A 380 -26.84 -21.71 -1.50
N ILE A 381 -25.59 -21.24 -1.47
CA ILE A 381 -24.54 -21.76 -0.59
C ILE A 381 -24.88 -21.56 0.90
N TYR A 382 -25.71 -20.56 1.24
CA TYR A 382 -26.08 -20.27 2.61
C TYR A 382 -27.42 -20.89 2.98
N GLN A 383 -27.44 -21.70 4.03
CA GLN A 383 -28.65 -22.32 4.58
C GLN A 383 -29.60 -21.27 5.17
N ASP A 384 -29.06 -20.17 5.68
CA ASP A 384 -29.79 -19.05 6.26
C ASP A 384 -30.00 -17.90 5.26
N ALA A 385 -29.87 -18.14 3.95
CA ALA A 385 -30.04 -17.13 2.91
C ALA A 385 -31.42 -16.45 2.92
N SER A 386 -32.46 -17.13 3.43
CA SER A 386 -33.81 -16.58 3.58
C SER A 386 -33.88 -15.45 4.61
N THR A 387 -32.92 -15.38 5.53
CA THR A 387 -32.84 -14.32 6.55
C THR A 387 -32.28 -13.00 6.01
N ILE A 388 -31.69 -13.03 4.81
CA ILE A 388 -31.11 -11.85 4.15
C ILE A 388 -32.24 -11.02 3.54
N ARG A 389 -32.44 -9.82 4.07
CA ARG A 389 -33.40 -8.84 3.56
C ARG A 389 -33.15 -8.53 2.08
N SER A 390 -34.21 -8.36 1.30
CA SER A 390 -34.17 -8.27 -0.17
C SER A 390 -33.20 -7.20 -0.68
N GLU A 391 -33.18 -6.03 -0.06
CA GLU A 391 -32.33 -4.89 -0.37
C GLU A 391 -30.83 -5.12 -0.14
N HIS A 392 -30.45 -6.17 0.60
CA HIS A 392 -29.05 -6.53 0.86
C HIS A 392 -28.59 -7.73 0.04
N ARG A 393 -29.50 -8.50 -0.57
CA ARG A 393 -29.17 -9.73 -1.29
C ARG A 393 -28.15 -9.53 -2.39
N GLY A 394 -28.27 -8.44 -3.17
CA GLY A 394 -27.31 -8.14 -4.24
C GLY A 394 -25.89 -7.86 -3.70
N LEU A 395 -25.77 -7.13 -2.60
CA LEU A 395 -24.46 -6.86 -1.98
C LEU A 395 -23.84 -8.11 -1.38
N ILE A 396 -24.66 -8.97 -0.76
CA ILE A 396 -24.18 -10.24 -0.23
C ILE A 396 -23.77 -11.18 -1.37
N ALA A 397 -24.54 -11.26 -2.45
CA ALA A 397 -24.14 -12.04 -3.62
C ALA A 397 -22.79 -11.56 -4.18
N ALA A 398 -22.60 -10.23 -4.28
CA ALA A 398 -21.36 -9.65 -4.79
C ALA A 398 -20.14 -9.98 -3.92
N ILE A 399 -20.24 -9.78 -2.61
CA ILE A 399 -19.11 -10.08 -1.70
C ILE A 399 -18.82 -11.59 -1.59
N THR A 400 -19.84 -12.44 -1.76
CA THR A 400 -19.67 -13.89 -1.84
C THR A 400 -18.94 -14.30 -3.12
N GLU A 401 -19.36 -13.79 -4.28
CA GLU A 401 -18.76 -14.12 -5.57
C GLU A 401 -17.30 -13.64 -5.67
N ASN A 402 -16.99 -12.48 -5.06
CA ASN A 402 -15.62 -11.96 -4.96
C ASN A 402 -14.76 -12.71 -3.93
N GLY A 403 -15.26 -13.81 -3.35
CA GLY A 403 -14.51 -14.69 -2.45
C GLY A 403 -14.13 -14.06 -1.12
N VAL A 404 -14.83 -13.02 -0.68
CA VAL A 404 -14.46 -12.27 0.54
C VAL A 404 -15.02 -12.89 1.82
N VAL A 405 -16.13 -13.63 1.71
CA VAL A 405 -16.83 -14.15 2.88
C VAL A 405 -16.03 -15.30 3.53
N VAL A 406 -15.76 -15.16 4.83
CA VAL A 406 -15.20 -16.22 5.69
C VAL A 406 -16.19 -16.56 6.78
N ASN A 407 -16.68 -17.80 6.80
CA ASN A 407 -17.73 -18.26 7.71
C ASN A 407 -17.17 -19.35 8.64
N TYR A 408 -17.09 -19.02 9.93
CA TYR A 408 -16.64 -19.92 10.98
C TYR A 408 -17.75 -20.13 12.02
N PRO A 409 -17.96 -21.37 12.50
CA PRO A 409 -17.30 -22.62 12.10
C PRO A 409 -17.93 -23.26 10.86
N ASN A 410 -19.15 -22.87 10.47
CA ASN A 410 -19.90 -23.48 9.38
C ASN A 410 -19.93 -22.54 8.17
N ILE A 411 -19.29 -22.95 7.06
CA ILE A 411 -19.20 -22.15 5.83
C ILE A 411 -20.56 -21.81 5.22
N ARG A 412 -21.61 -22.60 5.51
CA ARG A 412 -22.96 -22.44 4.97
C ARG A 412 -23.87 -21.56 5.82
N LEU A 413 -23.38 -20.94 6.90
CA LEU A 413 -24.17 -20.04 7.74
C LEU A 413 -23.58 -18.64 7.76
N LEU A 414 -24.33 -17.67 7.23
CA LEU A 414 -23.89 -16.28 7.16
C LEU A 414 -24.08 -15.54 8.48
N ASN A 415 -25.12 -15.87 9.26
CA ASN A 415 -25.43 -15.30 10.57
C ASN A 415 -25.50 -13.77 10.57
N THR A 416 -26.28 -13.20 9.64
CA THR A 416 -26.32 -11.76 9.34
C THR A 416 -26.58 -10.84 10.54
N ARG A 417 -27.40 -11.28 11.50
CA ARG A 417 -27.81 -10.49 12.68
C ARG A 417 -26.84 -10.58 13.87
N LYS A 418 -25.89 -11.51 13.84
CA LYS A 418 -24.90 -11.69 14.92
C LYS A 418 -24.00 -10.46 15.01
N LEU A 419 -23.62 -10.06 16.23
CA LEU A 419 -22.54 -9.11 16.43
C LEU A 419 -21.22 -9.68 15.90
N VAL A 420 -20.54 -8.91 15.06
CA VAL A 420 -19.30 -9.34 14.42
C VAL A 420 -18.11 -9.13 15.35
N THR A 421 -17.27 -10.16 15.47
CA THR A 421 -16.09 -10.12 16.34
C THR A 421 -14.90 -9.46 15.65
N ARG A 422 -13.90 -9.03 16.44
CA ARG A 422 -12.63 -8.52 15.91
C ARG A 422 -11.95 -9.53 14.97
N ALA A 423 -11.93 -10.81 15.32
CA ALA A 423 -11.37 -11.86 14.47
C ALA A 423 -12.11 -12.02 13.14
N GLU A 424 -13.45 -11.99 13.18
CA GLU A 424 -14.27 -12.05 11.96
C GLU A 424 -14.02 -10.86 11.04
N VAL A 425 -13.87 -9.65 11.60
CA VAL A 425 -13.51 -8.47 10.81
C VAL A 425 -12.13 -8.61 10.18
N CYS A 426 -11.12 -9.11 10.91
CA CYS A 426 -9.81 -9.36 10.35
C CYS A 426 -9.87 -10.31 9.15
N ALA A 427 -10.59 -11.42 9.28
CA ALA A 427 -10.74 -12.38 8.18
C ALA A 427 -11.41 -11.75 6.95
N LEU A 428 -12.50 -11.01 7.14
CA LEU A 428 -13.21 -10.34 6.04
C LEU A 428 -12.38 -9.25 5.36
N LEU A 429 -11.65 -8.44 6.15
CA LEU A 429 -10.80 -7.38 5.62
C LEU A 429 -9.59 -7.94 4.88
N TYR A 430 -8.94 -8.97 5.42
CA TYR A 430 -7.82 -9.63 4.74
C TYR A 430 -8.30 -10.26 3.42
N ARG A 431 -9.44 -10.97 3.41
CA ARG A 431 -10.00 -11.52 2.17
C ARG A 431 -10.39 -10.45 1.16
N ALA A 432 -10.83 -9.28 1.62
CA ALA A 432 -11.04 -8.13 0.74
C ALA A 432 -9.72 -7.67 0.09
N MET A 433 -8.61 -7.65 0.83
CA MET A 433 -7.27 -7.38 0.27
C MET A 433 -6.85 -8.47 -0.73
N VAL A 434 -7.12 -9.74 -0.44
CA VAL A 434 -6.84 -10.87 -1.37
C VAL A 434 -7.60 -10.67 -2.68
N SER A 435 -8.90 -10.37 -2.63
CA SER A 435 -9.71 -10.19 -3.85
C SER A 435 -9.21 -9.03 -4.74
N LYS A 436 -8.46 -8.08 -4.17
CA LYS A 436 -7.85 -6.97 -4.89
C LYS A 436 -6.44 -7.30 -5.41
N GLY A 437 -5.86 -8.43 -5.02
CA GLY A 437 -4.45 -8.77 -5.26
C GLY A 437 -3.45 -8.01 -4.37
N ASP A 438 -3.93 -7.38 -3.29
CA ASP A 438 -3.10 -6.54 -2.41
C ASP A 438 -2.29 -7.37 -1.40
N VAL A 439 -2.72 -8.61 -1.14
CA VAL A 439 -2.02 -9.62 -0.30
C VAL A 439 -2.27 -11.01 -0.91
N PRO A 440 -1.39 -12.00 -0.71
CA PRO A 440 -1.64 -13.34 -1.21
C PRO A 440 -2.74 -14.05 -0.44
N ASP A 441 -3.38 -14.99 -1.13
CA ASP A 441 -4.31 -15.91 -0.52
C ASP A 441 -3.56 -17.03 0.23
N PHE A 442 -3.90 -17.23 1.51
CA PHE A 442 -3.49 -18.43 2.22
C PHE A 442 -4.69 -19.36 2.40
N SER A 443 -4.45 -20.67 2.35
CA SER A 443 -5.51 -21.67 2.39
C SER A 443 -6.30 -21.59 3.70
N SER A 444 -7.63 -21.49 3.60
CA SER A 444 -8.54 -21.55 4.73
C SER A 444 -9.79 -22.34 4.37
N VAL A 445 -10.10 -23.35 5.17
CA VAL A 445 -11.32 -24.17 5.03
C VAL A 445 -12.61 -23.38 5.33
N TYR A 446 -12.48 -22.17 5.89
CA TYR A 446 -13.61 -21.30 6.24
C TYR A 446 -13.94 -20.26 5.17
N THR A 447 -13.11 -20.14 4.12
CA THR A 447 -13.36 -19.24 3.01
C THR A 447 -14.47 -19.79 2.13
N VAL A 448 -15.49 -18.98 1.89
CA VAL A 448 -16.60 -19.32 0.99
C VAL A 448 -16.14 -19.09 -0.45
N ARG A 449 -16.17 -20.14 -1.26
CA ARG A 449 -15.88 -20.09 -2.70
C ARG A 449 -17.18 -20.35 -3.45
N SER A 450 -17.51 -19.55 -4.46
CA SER A 450 -18.69 -19.84 -5.28
C SER A 450 -18.39 -21.06 -6.16
N ASN A 451 -19.38 -21.93 -6.33
CA ASN A 451 -19.30 -23.04 -7.29
C ASN A 451 -19.34 -22.46 -8.71
N GLY A 452 -18.19 -21.98 -9.19
CA GLY A 452 -18.05 -21.32 -10.49
C GLY A 452 -16.61 -20.89 -10.80
N SER A 453 -15.81 -20.60 -9.78
CA SER A 453 -14.37 -20.42 -9.94
C SER A 453 -13.64 -21.76 -9.80
N ASN A 454 -13.76 -22.61 -10.83
CA ASN A 454 -12.69 -23.53 -11.15
C ASN A 454 -11.47 -22.68 -11.52
N ILE A 455 -10.60 -22.45 -10.55
CA ILE A 455 -9.28 -21.84 -10.76
C ILE A 455 -8.48 -22.86 -11.58
N LYS A 456 -8.23 -22.53 -12.84
CA LYS A 456 -7.04 -22.99 -13.56
C LYS A 456 -5.84 -22.18 -13.09
#